data_AF-A0A8S7FJ61-F1
#
_entry.id   AF-A0A8S7FJ61-F1
#
_cell.length_a   1.000
_cell.length_b   1.000
_cell.length_c   1.000
_cell.angle_alpha   90.00
_cell.angle_beta   90.00
_cell.angle_gamma   90.00
#
_symmetry.space_group_name_H-M   'P 1'
#
loop_
_entity.id
_entity.type
_entity.pdbx_description
1 polymer ?
#
loop_
_entity_poly.entity_id
_entity_poly.type
_entity_poly.pdbx_seq_one_letter_code
_entity_poly.pdbx_strand_id
1 'polypeptide(L)' 'MTQNYELIVKGIRNFENKVTVTLALRDKKRFDGEIFDLDISLDRVEGAALEFYEAAARRSIRQVFLDVAAGLCE' A
#
# COMPACT_ATOMS: atom_id res chain seq x y z
N MET A 1 15.12 16.08 -3.27
CA MET A 1 14.70 15.46 -1.99
C MET A 1 14.97 13.98 -2.07
N THR A 2 15.73 13.42 -1.13
CA THR A 2 15.90 11.97 -1.04
C THR A 2 14.56 11.38 -0.56
N GLN A 3 14.00 10.43 -1.31
CA GLN A 3 12.82 9.67 -0.85
C GLN A 3 13.26 8.78 0.32
N ASN A 4 13.06 9.30 1.53
CA ASN A 4 13.43 8.62 2.77
C ASN A 4 12.39 7.56 3.18
N TYR A 5 11.18 7.61 2.60
CA TYR A 5 10.09 6.69 2.89
C TYR A 5 9.76 5.84 1.66
N GLU A 6 9.44 4.57 1.89
CA GLU A 6 9.04 3.62 0.86
C GLU A 6 7.85 2.77 1.30
N LEU A 7 7.00 2.39 0.34
CA LEU A 7 5.93 1.42 0.55
C LEU A 7 6.38 0.07 0.00
N ILE A 8 6.45 -0.94 0.86
CA ILE A 8 6.84 -2.31 0.52
C ILE A 8 5.64 -3.24 0.64
N VAL A 9 5.49 -4.16 -0.30
CA VAL A 9 4.49 -5.24 -0.21
C VAL A 9 5.08 -6.34 0.67
N LYS A 10 4.42 -6.64 1.79
CA LYS A 10 4.78 -7.71 2.72
C LYS A 10 4.10 -9.02 2.38
N GLY A 11 2.92 -8.97 1.76
CA GLY A 11 2.20 -10.17 1.37
C GLY A 11 0.93 -9.87 0.61
N ILE A 12 0.47 -10.90 -0.10
CA ILE A 12 -0.80 -10.88 -0.83
C ILE A 12 -1.58 -12.12 -0.42
N ARG A 13 -2.81 -11.91 0.03
CA ARG A 13 -3.72 -12.96 0.48
C ARG A 13 -4.91 -12.98 -0.47
N ASN A 14 -5.04 -14.07 -1.22
CA ASN A 14 -6.15 -14.28 -2.13
C ASN A 14 -7.28 -15.02 -1.42
N PHE A 15 -8.47 -14.44 -1.42
CA PHE A 15 -9.72 -15.04 -0.92
C PHE A 15 -10.67 -15.26 -2.09
N GLU A 16 -11.78 -15.97 -1.85
CA GLU A 16 -12.74 -16.30 -2.91
C GLU A 16 -13.22 -15.06 -3.69
N ASN A 17 -13.61 -14.01 -2.96
CA ASN A 17 -14.24 -12.81 -3.51
C ASN A 17 -13.35 -11.55 -3.42
N LYS A 18 -12.16 -11.64 -2.81
CA LYS A 18 -11.30 -10.47 -2.62
C LYS A 18 -9.83 -10.83 -2.58
N VAL A 19 -8.98 -9.85 -2.89
CA VAL A 19 -7.54 -9.93 -2.69
C VAL A 19 -7.13 -8.87 -1.69
N THR A 20 -6.39 -9.31 -0.68
CA THR A 20 -5.85 -8.46 0.36
C THR A 20 -4.35 -8.28 0.12
N VAL A 21 -3.90 -7.04 -0.01
CA VAL A 21 -2.48 -6.70 -0.11
C VAL A 21 -2.04 -6.03 1.18
N THR A 22 -1.06 -6.63 1.86
CA THR A 22 -0.44 -6.05 3.04
C THR A 22 0.78 -5.23 2.61
N LEU A 23 0.72 -3.92 2.85
CA LEU A 23 1.79 -2.95 2.61
C LEU A 23 2.43 -2.56 3.95
N ALA A 24 3.70 -2.17 3.92
CA ALA A 24 4.35 -1.49 5.03
C ALA A 24 4.98 -0.19 4.57
N LEU A 25 4.72 0.88 5.31
CA LEU A 25 5.47 2.13 5.16
C LEU A 25 6.77 2.00 5.94
N ARG A 26 7.90 2.18 5.27
CA ARG A 26 9.22 2.12 5.89
C ARG A 26 9.99 3.43 5.73
N ASP A 27 10.64 3.88 6.78
CA ASP A 27 11.73 4.85 6.76
C ASP A 27 13.06 4.13 6.47
N LYS A 28 13.71 4.50 5.37
CA LYS A 28 14.95 3.88 4.89
C LYS A 28 16.16 4.18 5.77
N LYS A 29 16.06 5.11 6.72
CA LYS A 29 17.16 5.53 7.60
C LYS A 29 17.17 4.76 8.93
N ARG A 30 16.09 4.06 9.26
CA ARG A 30 15.97 3.24 10.48
C ARG A 30 16.24 1.76 10.16
N PHE A 31 16.85 1.04 11.11
CA PHE A 31 17.32 -0.33 10.93
C PHE A 31 16.19 -1.32 10.58
N ASP A 32 15.08 -1.27 11.31
CA ASP A 32 13.85 -1.99 10.94
C ASP A 32 13.03 -1.18 9.92
N GLY A 33 13.00 0.13 10.12
CA GLY A 33 12.43 1.09 9.16
C GLY A 33 10.91 1.08 9.13
N GLU A 34 10.24 -0.02 9.47
CA GLU A 34 8.78 -0.12 9.46
C GLU A 34 8.17 0.88 10.43
N ILE A 35 7.20 1.64 9.92
CA ILE A 35 6.45 2.63 10.68
C ILE A 35 5.08 2.05 11.00
N PHE A 36 4.39 1.52 9.98
CA PHE A 36 3.12 0.83 10.13
C PHE A 36 2.81 -0.03 8.91
N ASP A 37 2.00 -1.06 9.13
CA ASP A 37 1.38 -1.89 8.12
C ASP A 37 -0.03 -1.40 7.73
N LEU A 38 -0.40 -1.65 6.48
CA LEU A 38 -1.74 -1.42 5.97
C LEU A 38 -2.23 -2.64 5.22
N ASP A 39 -3.47 -3.01 5.49
CA ASP A 39 -4.17 -4.04 4.74
C ASP A 39 -5.15 -3.40 3.75
N ILE A 40 -4.89 -3.56 2.46
CA ILE A 40 -5.76 -3.06 1.40
C ILE A 40 -6.55 -4.24 0.82
N SER A 41 -7.84 -4.27 1.10
CA SER A 41 -8.77 -5.23 0.51
C SER A 41 -9.28 -4.69 -0.83
N LEU A 42 -9.12 -5.47 -1.89
CA LEU A 42 -9.54 -5.19 -3.25
C LEU A 42 -10.51 -6.26 -3.71
N ASP A 43 -11.51 -5.89 -4.50
CA ASP A 43 -12.38 -6.85 -5.15
C ASP A 43 -11.58 -7.74 -6.12
N ARG A 44 -11.93 -9.03 -6.19
CA ARG A 44 -11.21 -9.98 -7.04
C ARG A 44 -11.63 -9.80 -8.49
N VAL A 45 -10.67 -9.47 -9.34
CA VAL A 45 -10.81 -9.42 -10.79
C VAL A 45 -10.39 -10.77 -11.39
N GLU A 46 -11.30 -11.40 -12.13
CA GLU A 46 -11.05 -12.68 -12.79
C GLU A 46 -9.89 -12.56 -13.80
N GLY A 47 -8.92 -13.48 -13.72
CA GLY A 47 -7.73 -13.48 -14.58
C GLY A 47 -6.66 -12.41 -14.25
N ALA A 48 -6.85 -11.57 -13.23
CA ALA A 48 -5.84 -10.57 -12.86
C ALA A 48 -4.61 -11.19 -12.17
N ALA A 49 -3.42 -10.75 -12.58
CA ALA A 49 -2.15 -11.13 -11.97
C ALA A 49 -1.95 -10.48 -10.58
N LEU A 50 -1.05 -11.03 -9.76
CA LEU A 50 -0.75 -10.47 -8.44
C LEU A 50 -0.21 -9.02 -8.51
N GLU A 51 0.59 -8.72 -9.52
CA GLU A 51 1.16 -7.38 -9.77
C GLU A 51 0.08 -6.31 -9.98
N PHE A 52 -1.08 -6.70 -10.52
CA PHE A 52 -2.23 -5.80 -10.67
C PHE A 52 -2.72 -5.34 -9.29
N TYR A 53 -2.88 -6.27 -8.35
CA TYR A 53 -3.34 -5.96 -7.00
C TYR A 53 -2.31 -5.16 -6.22
N GLU A 54 -1.02 -5.44 -6.38
CA GLU A 54 0.04 -4.62 -5.79
C GLU A 54 0.01 -3.18 -6.28
N ALA A 55 -0.10 -2.98 -7.60
CA ALA A 55 -0.17 -1.65 -8.19
C ALA A 55 -1.43 -0.91 -7.75
N ALA A 56 -2.58 -1.60 -7.72
CA ALA A 56 -3.85 -1.05 -7.25
C ALA A 56 -3.79 -0.64 -5.77
N ALA A 57 -3.22 -1.49 -4.91
CA ALA A 57 -3.07 -1.20 -3.48
C ALA A 57 -2.16 0.01 -3.24
N ARG A 58 -1.00 0.07 -3.93
CA ARG A 58 -0.08 1.21 -3.85
C ARG A 58 -0.72 2.51 -4.33
N ARG A 59 -1.50 2.46 -5.42
CA ARG A 59 -2.21 3.62 -5.94
C ARG A 59 -3.27 4.11 -4.96
N SER A 60 -4.04 3.18 -4.40
CA SER A 60 -5.10 3.47 -3.42
C SER A 60 -4.53 4.22 -2.21
N ILE A 61 -3.51 3.66 -1.55
CA ILE A 61 -2.94 4.29 -0.35
C ILE A 61 -2.25 5.63 -0.65
N ARG A 62 -1.61 5.77 -1.83
CA ARG A 62 -1.02 7.06 -2.22
C ARG A 62 -2.08 8.15 -2.35
N GLN A 63 -3.27 7.83 -2.86
CA GLN A 63 -4.36 8.80 -2.93
C GLN A 63 -4.85 9.18 -1.53
N VAL A 64 -5.02 8.21 -0.62
CA VAL A 64 -5.40 8.50 0.77
C VAL A 64 -4.42 9.46 1.44
N PHE A 65 -3.11 9.25 1.31
CA PHE A 65 -2.13 10.18 1.89
C PHE A 65 -2.19 11.58 1.27
N LEU A 66 -2.45 11.69 -0.04
CA LEU A 66 -2.59 12.99 -0.71
C LEU A 66 -3.85 13.72 -0.25
N ASP A 67 -4.96 13.00 -0.09
CA ASP A 67 -6.24 13.55 0.37
C ASP A 67 -6.13 14.06 1.82
N VAL A 68 -5.55 13.25 2.72
CA VAL A 68 -5.27 13.65 4.11
C VAL A 68 -4.35 14.87 4.15
N ALA A 69 -3.28 14.90 3.34
CA ALA A 69 -2.38 16.03 3.28
C ALA A 69 -3.06 17.31 2.77
N ALA A 70 -3.98 17.18 1.81
CA ALA A 70 -4.77 18.31 1.32
C ALA A 70 -5.68 18.87 2.43
N GLY A 71 -6.38 18.02 3.17
CA GLY A 71 -7.25 18.43 4.28
C GLY A 71 -6.51 19.00 5.50
N LEU A 72 -5.22 18.68 5.68
CA LEU A 72 -4.38 19.25 6.74
C LEU A 72 -3.72 20.58 6.34
N CYS A 73 -3.76 20.95 5.06
CA CYS A 73 -3.17 22.18 4.53
C CYS A 73 -4.21 23.32 4.42
N GLU A 74 -5.46 23.05 4.80
CA GLU A 74 -6.56 24.02 4.95
C GLU A 74 -6.62 24.57 6.38
#